data_AF-A0A3B9IKR2-F1
#
_entry.id   AF-A0A3B9IKR2-F1
#
_cell.length_a   1.000
_cell.length_b   1.000
_cell.length_c   1.000
_cell.angle_alpha   90.00
_cell.angle_beta   90.00
_cell.angle_gamma   90.00
#
_symmetry.space_group_name_H-M   'P 1'
#
loop_
_entity.id
_entity.type
_entity.pdbx_description
1 polymer ?
#
loop_
_entity_poly.entity_id
_entity_poly.type
_entity_poly.pdbx_seq_one_letter_code
_entity_poly.pdbx_strand_id
1 'polypeptide(L)'
;GQRCSALRLLCVQKDVADRIETMLAGAMAVMEVGDPMRLATDVGPVIDAEALDGLKAHLAALKAAGQTKIAEAPLPARAEAGTFLAPTAWRIDSPDRLTREVFGPVLHIWRYEARDLEAVVQRINAYGYGLTMGVHSRIDRTVRRVAELARVGNLYVNRSMIGAVVGTQPFGGEGLSGTGPKA
;
A
#
# COMPACT_ATOMS: atom_id res chain seq x y z
N GLY A 1 4.27 -7.26 -2.43
CA GLY A 1 2.90 -6.73 -2.33
C GLY A 1 1.82 -7.65 -2.91
N GLN A 2 2.00 -8.98 -2.87
CA GLN A 2 1.01 -9.96 -3.34
C GLN A 2 0.22 -10.52 -2.15
N ARG A 3 -0.42 -9.63 -1.40
CA ARG A 3 -1.32 -9.97 -0.29
C ARG A 3 -2.55 -9.10 -0.44
N CYS A 4 -3.74 -9.64 -0.21
CA CYS A 4 -4.98 -8.86 -0.19
C CYS A 4 -4.95 -7.75 0.86
N SER A 5 -4.26 -7.96 1.98
CA SER A 5 -4.04 -6.97 3.05
C SER A 5 -2.87 -6.01 2.84
N ALA A 6 -2.21 -6.04 1.66
CA ALA A 6 -1.09 -5.15 1.39
C ALA A 6 -1.54 -3.68 1.34
N LEU A 7 -0.70 -2.78 1.89
CA LEU A 7 -0.94 -1.34 1.79
C LEU A 7 -0.81 -0.89 0.34
N ARG A 8 -1.89 -0.32 -0.21
CA ARG A 8 -1.94 0.20 -1.59
C ARG A 8 -1.78 1.72 -1.65
N LEU A 9 -2.34 2.42 -0.67
CA LEU A 9 -2.37 3.88 -0.58
C LEU A 9 -1.98 4.33 0.84
N LEU A 10 -0.87 5.04 0.95
CA LEU A 10 -0.45 5.74 2.16
C LEU A 10 -0.97 7.19 2.11
N CYS A 11 -1.90 7.53 2.98
CA CYS A 11 -2.31 8.91 3.21
C CYS A 11 -1.44 9.52 4.32
N VAL A 12 -0.71 10.59 4.02
CA VAL A 12 0.21 11.22 4.98
C VAL A 12 -0.07 12.72 5.12
N GLN A 13 -0.08 13.23 6.35
CA GLN A 13 -0.27 14.65 6.61
C GLN A 13 0.90 15.45 6.03
N LYS A 14 0.60 16.55 5.33
CA LYS A 14 1.60 17.35 4.62
C LYS A 14 2.80 17.76 5.47
N ASP A 15 2.56 18.15 6.72
CA ASP A 15 3.59 18.64 7.66
C ASP A 15 4.73 17.63 7.94
N VAL A 16 4.48 16.34 7.71
CA VAL A 16 5.46 15.27 7.95
C VAL A 16 5.79 14.46 6.69
N ALA A 17 5.14 14.77 5.56
CA ALA A 17 5.20 13.96 4.35
C ALA A 17 6.62 13.85 3.78
N ASP A 18 7.36 14.95 3.70
CA ASP A 18 8.73 14.95 3.15
C ASP A 18 9.65 14.03 3.97
N ARG A 19 9.61 14.15 5.31
CA ARG A 19 10.41 13.31 6.21
C ARG A 19 10.07 11.83 6.06
N ILE A 20 8.78 11.49 5.98
CA ILE A 20 8.33 10.11 5.80
C ILE A 20 8.76 9.57 4.44
N GLU A 21 8.63 10.35 3.37
CA GLU A 21 9.05 9.96 2.03
C GLU A 21 10.57 9.76 1.94
N THR A 22 11.39 10.62 2.56
CA THR A 22 12.84 10.43 2.64
C THR A 22 13.21 9.14 3.38
N MET A 23 12.59 8.89 4.54
CA MET A 23 12.85 7.70 5.33
C MET A 23 12.43 6.42 4.59
N LEU A 24 11.27 6.46 3.93
CA LEU A 24 10.78 5.38 3.09
C LEU A 24 11.75 5.09 1.94
N ALA A 25 12.23 6.13 1.25
CA ALA A 25 13.20 5.97 0.16
C ALA A 25 14.50 5.30 0.65
N GLY A 26 15.03 5.73 1.81
CA GLY A 26 16.19 5.11 2.42
C GLY A 26 15.98 3.64 2.78
N ALA A 27 14.82 3.30 3.36
CA ALA A 27 14.46 1.91 3.68
C ALA A 27 14.29 1.04 2.42
N MET A 28 13.76 1.59 1.34
CA MET A 28 13.63 0.89 0.05
C MET A 28 14.97 0.68 -0.64
N ALA A 29 15.92 1.61 -0.48
CA ALA A 29 17.24 1.53 -1.11
C ALA A 29 18.09 0.35 -0.62
N VAL A 30 17.78 -0.18 0.57
CA VAL A 30 18.49 -1.32 1.18
C VAL A 30 17.77 -2.66 1.02
N MET A 31 16.64 -2.71 0.31
CA MET A 31 15.92 -3.96 0.07
C MET A 31 16.63 -4.85 -0.95
N GLU A 32 16.72 -6.15 -0.65
CA GLU A 32 17.21 -7.16 -1.60
C GLU A 32 16.05 -7.80 -2.38
N VAL A 33 15.98 -7.49 -3.68
CA VAL A 33 15.11 -8.19 -4.63
C VAL A 33 15.86 -9.39 -5.24
N GLY A 34 15.26 -10.58 -5.24
CA GLY A 34 15.92 -11.75 -5.82
C GLY A 34 15.26 -13.10 -5.55
N ASP A 35 16.08 -14.15 -5.64
CA ASP A 35 15.66 -15.54 -5.43
C ASP A 35 15.12 -15.76 -4.00
N PRO A 36 13.84 -16.14 -3.83
CA PRO A 36 13.23 -16.34 -2.52
C PRO A 36 13.85 -17.48 -1.71
N MET A 37 14.67 -18.34 -2.30
CA MET A 37 15.41 -19.39 -1.58
C MET A 37 16.61 -18.84 -0.79
N ARG A 38 17.02 -17.58 -1.03
CA ARG A 38 18.14 -16.96 -0.32
C ARG A 38 17.62 -16.21 0.91
N LEU A 39 18.20 -16.50 2.08
CA LEU A 39 17.82 -15.84 3.34
C LEU A 39 17.92 -14.30 3.30
N ALA A 40 18.88 -13.78 2.52
CA ALA A 40 19.08 -12.34 2.39
C ALA A 40 18.01 -11.63 1.53
N THR A 41 17.16 -12.37 0.82
CA THR A 41 16.15 -11.79 -0.07
C THR A 41 14.92 -11.33 0.70
N ASP A 42 14.62 -10.03 0.61
CA ASP A 42 13.42 -9.41 1.20
C ASP A 42 12.19 -9.55 0.29
N VAL A 43 12.40 -9.46 -1.03
CA VAL A 43 11.32 -9.41 -2.02
C VAL A 43 11.60 -10.38 -3.17
N GLY A 44 10.75 -11.40 -3.28
CA GLY A 44 10.74 -12.36 -4.38
C GLY A 44 10.05 -11.85 -5.65
N PRO A 45 9.90 -12.71 -6.68
CA PRO A 45 9.24 -12.37 -7.93
C PRO A 45 7.73 -12.16 -7.75
N VAL A 46 7.10 -11.51 -8.75
CA VAL A 46 5.65 -11.60 -8.95
C VAL A 46 5.30 -12.92 -9.63
N ILE A 47 4.05 -13.35 -9.49
CA ILE A 47 3.65 -14.74 -9.79
C ILE A 47 3.93 -15.18 -11.23
N ASP A 48 3.67 -14.30 -12.22
CA ASP A 48 3.82 -14.61 -13.64
C ASP A 48 4.08 -13.35 -14.49
N ALA A 49 4.23 -13.56 -15.80
CA ALA A 49 4.51 -12.49 -16.76
C ALA A 49 3.32 -11.54 -16.95
N GLU A 50 2.09 -12.04 -16.92
CA GLU A 50 0.89 -11.22 -17.06
C GLU A 50 0.77 -10.23 -15.90
N ALA A 51 1.01 -10.69 -14.66
CA ALA A 51 1.08 -9.84 -13.48
C ALA A 51 2.19 -8.78 -13.61
N LEU A 52 3.38 -9.19 -14.09
CA LEU A 52 4.49 -8.26 -14.30
C LEU A 52 4.15 -7.18 -15.33
N ASP A 53 3.57 -7.57 -16.46
CA ASP A 53 3.22 -6.64 -17.55
C ASP A 53 2.11 -5.68 -17.12
N GLY A 54 1.09 -6.17 -16.40
CA GLY A 54 0.05 -5.33 -15.82
C GLY A 54 0.60 -4.29 -14.84
N LEU A 55 1.61 -4.67 -14.04
CA LEU A 55 2.29 -3.75 -13.13
C LEU A 55 3.16 -2.73 -13.86
N LYS A 56 3.93 -3.16 -14.86
CA LYS A 56 4.72 -2.25 -15.71
C LYS A 56 3.85 -1.24 -16.44
N ALA A 57 2.70 -1.66 -16.98
CA ALA A 57 1.74 -0.78 -17.63
C ALA A 57 1.19 0.28 -16.67
N HIS A 58 0.87 -0.11 -15.43
CA HIS A 58 0.43 0.83 -14.39
C HIS A 58 1.50 1.88 -14.05
N LEU A 59 2.76 1.44 -13.87
CA LEU A 59 3.88 2.36 -13.61
C LEU A 59 4.14 3.32 -14.77
N ALA A 60 4.03 2.84 -16.01
CA ALA A 60 4.14 3.68 -17.20
C ALA A 60 3.02 4.73 -17.25
N ALA A 61 1.78 4.37 -16.89
CA ALA A 61 0.66 5.31 -16.82
C ALA A 61 0.86 6.38 -15.74
N LEU A 62 1.38 6.03 -14.55
CA LEU A 62 1.71 7.00 -13.51
C LEU A 62 2.78 8.00 -13.99
N LYS A 63 3.84 7.49 -14.65
CA LYS A 63 4.89 8.33 -15.24
C LYS A 63 4.34 9.28 -16.30
N ALA A 64 3.54 8.76 -17.24
CA ALA A 64 2.93 9.54 -18.31
C ALA A 64 1.98 10.62 -17.77
N ALA A 65 1.30 10.34 -16.66
CA ALA A 65 0.44 11.29 -15.95
C ALA A 65 1.22 12.31 -15.09
N GLY A 66 2.56 12.34 -15.17
CA GLY A 66 3.39 13.31 -14.44
C GLY A 66 3.47 13.07 -12.93
N GLN A 67 3.13 11.86 -12.46
CA GLN A 67 3.21 11.55 -11.04
C GLN A 67 4.68 11.42 -10.59
N THR A 68 4.96 11.68 -9.32
CA THR A 68 6.35 11.74 -8.83
C THR A 68 6.77 10.38 -8.27
N LYS A 69 7.79 9.76 -8.88
CA LYS A 69 8.44 8.58 -8.30
C LYS A 69 9.28 9.01 -7.10
N ILE A 70 8.93 8.52 -5.92
CA ILE A 70 9.64 8.81 -4.66
C ILE A 70 10.83 7.90 -4.47
N ALA A 71 10.62 6.61 -4.74
CA ALA A 71 11.66 5.61 -4.57
C ALA A 71 11.39 4.40 -5.46
N GLU A 72 12.47 3.71 -5.79
CA GLU A 72 12.48 2.43 -6.48
C GLU A 72 13.64 1.65 -5.86
N ALA A 73 13.36 0.45 -5.34
CA ALA A 73 14.40 -0.39 -4.78
C ALA A 73 15.35 -0.89 -5.89
N PRO A 74 16.63 -1.19 -5.59
CA PRO A 74 17.55 -1.73 -6.57
C PRO A 74 17.03 -3.06 -7.15
N LEU A 75 17.10 -3.19 -8.48
CA LEU A 75 16.78 -4.43 -9.18
C LEU A 75 18.07 -5.02 -9.77
N PRO A 76 18.57 -6.17 -9.28
CA PRO A 76 19.82 -6.72 -9.78
C PRO A 76 19.63 -7.28 -11.19
N ALA A 77 20.68 -7.22 -12.03
CA ALA A 77 20.61 -7.69 -13.43
C ALA A 77 20.12 -9.14 -13.57
N ARG A 78 20.46 -10.03 -12.62
CA ARG A 78 19.96 -11.41 -12.59
C ARG A 78 18.43 -11.54 -12.52
N ALA A 79 17.74 -10.49 -12.07
CA ALA A 79 16.28 -10.44 -12.01
C ALA A 79 15.64 -10.38 -13.41
N GLU A 80 16.41 -10.09 -14.47
CA GLU A 80 15.92 -10.13 -15.86
C GLU A 80 15.53 -11.54 -16.32
N ALA A 81 16.05 -12.59 -15.68
CA ALA A 81 15.74 -13.98 -16.00
C ALA A 81 14.40 -14.47 -15.40
N GLY A 82 13.67 -13.63 -14.67
CA GLY A 82 12.41 -13.99 -14.03
C GLY A 82 11.39 -12.86 -14.02
N THR A 83 10.26 -13.09 -13.37
CA THR A 83 9.15 -12.14 -13.30
C THR A 83 9.32 -11.20 -12.10
N PHE A 84 10.34 -10.37 -12.14
CA PHE A 84 10.65 -9.44 -11.04
C PHE A 84 10.19 -8.01 -11.33
N LEU A 85 9.70 -7.35 -10.28
CA LEU A 85 9.43 -5.92 -10.28
C LEU A 85 10.10 -5.31 -9.05
N ALA A 86 10.85 -4.23 -9.25
CA ALA A 86 11.35 -3.43 -8.14
C ALA A 86 10.18 -2.88 -7.31
N PRO A 87 10.22 -2.99 -5.97
CA PRO A 87 9.38 -2.19 -5.11
C PRO A 87 9.45 -0.71 -5.46
N THR A 88 8.30 -0.07 -5.70
CA THR A 88 8.22 1.33 -6.11
C THR A 88 7.24 2.11 -5.25
N ALA A 89 7.56 3.37 -4.98
CA ALA A 89 6.71 4.31 -4.26
C ALA A 89 6.47 5.56 -5.12
N TRP A 90 5.21 5.93 -5.29
CA TRP A 90 4.78 7.03 -6.16
C TRP A 90 3.89 8.00 -5.40
N ARG A 91 4.26 9.28 -5.39
CA ARG A 91 3.39 10.35 -4.89
C ARG A 91 2.40 10.73 -5.99
N ILE A 92 1.13 10.67 -5.64
CA ILE A 92 0.01 11.01 -6.52
C ILE A 92 -0.69 12.29 -6.07
N ASP A 93 -1.20 13.04 -7.03
CA ASP A 93 -1.94 14.29 -6.80
C ASP A 93 -3.35 14.06 -6.24
N SER A 94 -3.98 12.93 -6.59
CA SER A 94 -5.32 12.56 -6.20
C SER A 94 -5.44 11.05 -6.01
N PRO A 95 -6.13 10.58 -4.96
CA PRO A 95 -6.37 9.15 -4.74
C PRO A 95 -7.23 8.56 -5.86
N ASP A 96 -8.05 9.35 -6.54
CA ASP A 96 -8.96 8.88 -7.61
C ASP A 96 -8.23 8.31 -8.84
N ARG A 97 -6.91 8.50 -8.93
CA ARG A 97 -6.07 7.80 -9.92
C ARG A 97 -6.08 6.28 -9.74
N LEU A 98 -6.40 5.81 -8.54
CA LEU A 98 -6.50 4.39 -8.22
C LEU A 98 -7.92 3.92 -8.51
N THR A 99 -8.16 3.46 -9.73
CA THR A 99 -9.49 2.99 -10.17
C THR A 99 -9.72 1.50 -9.95
N ARG A 100 -8.65 0.73 -9.77
CA ARG A 100 -8.68 -0.72 -9.53
C ARG A 100 -7.55 -1.13 -8.60
N GLU A 101 -7.64 -2.34 -8.05
CA GLU A 101 -6.53 -2.91 -7.29
C GLU A 101 -5.31 -3.18 -8.19
N VAL A 102 -4.13 -2.79 -7.70
CA VAL A 102 -2.82 -3.07 -8.31
C VAL A 102 -2.09 -4.09 -7.42
N PHE A 103 -2.13 -5.37 -7.82
CA PHE A 103 -1.68 -6.49 -7.00
C PHE A 103 -0.15 -6.74 -7.10
N GLY A 104 0.65 -5.78 -6.63
CA GLY A 104 2.11 -5.88 -6.69
C GLY A 104 2.83 -4.99 -5.68
N PRO A 105 4.17 -4.91 -5.72
CA PRO A 105 4.97 -4.08 -4.82
C PRO A 105 4.98 -2.60 -5.26
N VAL A 106 3.80 -2.00 -5.43
CA VAL A 106 3.62 -0.60 -5.82
C VAL A 106 2.86 0.13 -4.69
N LEU A 107 3.51 1.10 -4.06
CA LEU A 107 2.92 1.96 -3.05
C LEU A 107 2.56 3.32 -3.65
N HIS A 108 1.34 3.79 -3.39
CA HIS A 108 0.92 5.14 -3.73
C HIS A 108 0.91 6.00 -2.47
N ILE A 109 1.32 7.26 -2.58
CA ILE A 109 1.40 8.21 -1.48
C ILE A 109 0.55 9.42 -1.84
N TRP A 110 -0.44 9.72 -1.01
CA TRP A 110 -1.26 10.91 -1.14
C TRP A 110 -1.11 11.78 0.09
N ARG A 111 -0.82 13.07 -0.13
CA ARG A 111 -0.63 14.03 0.96
C ARG A 111 -1.93 14.77 1.24
N TYR A 112 -2.26 14.96 2.52
CA TYR A 112 -3.48 15.66 2.94
C TYR A 112 -3.20 16.72 4.03
N GLU A 113 -4.08 17.71 4.16
CA GLU A 113 -4.01 18.68 5.27
C GLU A 113 -4.60 18.09 6.55
N ALA A 114 -4.05 18.40 7.72
CA ALA A 114 -4.51 17.83 9.00
C ALA A 114 -6.03 17.96 9.23
N ARG A 115 -6.60 19.12 8.85
CA ARG A 115 -8.03 19.44 8.98
C ARG A 115 -8.93 18.58 8.09
N ASP A 116 -8.39 17.97 7.04
CA ASP A 116 -9.15 17.21 6.04
C ASP A 116 -9.23 15.71 6.37
N LEU A 117 -8.78 15.28 7.56
CA LEU A 117 -8.74 13.87 7.97
C LEU A 117 -10.06 13.13 7.72
N GLU A 118 -11.18 13.72 8.09
CA GLU A 118 -12.49 13.07 7.91
C GLU A 118 -12.84 12.90 6.43
N ALA A 119 -12.57 13.93 5.61
CA ALA A 119 -12.78 13.88 4.17
C ALA A 119 -11.88 12.81 3.50
N VAL A 120 -10.65 12.65 3.99
CA VAL A 120 -9.73 11.59 3.55
C VAL A 120 -10.32 10.21 3.83
N VAL A 121 -10.81 9.96 5.05
CA VAL A 121 -11.43 8.66 5.39
C VAL A 121 -12.66 8.39 4.54
N GLN A 122 -13.53 9.39 4.33
CA GLN A 122 -14.71 9.22 3.48
C GLN A 122 -14.36 8.94 2.02
N ARG A 123 -13.30 9.57 1.50
CA ARG A 123 -12.83 9.32 0.14
C ARG A 123 -12.27 7.90 -0.02
N ILE A 124 -11.60 7.38 1.02
CA ILE A 124 -11.16 5.98 1.03
C ILE A 124 -12.36 5.03 1.07
N ASN A 125 -13.36 5.30 1.90
CA ASN A 125 -14.59 4.50 1.95
C ASN A 125 -15.32 4.48 0.59
N ALA A 126 -15.27 5.59 -0.16
CA ALA A 126 -15.96 5.74 -1.44
C ALA A 126 -15.43 4.82 -2.55
N TYR A 127 -14.26 4.19 -2.40
CA TYR A 127 -13.81 3.16 -3.34
C TYR A 127 -14.68 1.90 -3.32
N GLY A 128 -15.52 1.72 -2.28
CA GLY A 128 -16.40 0.55 -2.15
C GLY A 128 -15.68 -0.73 -1.70
N TYR A 129 -14.34 -0.71 -1.60
CA TYR A 129 -13.57 -1.75 -0.91
C TYR A 129 -13.59 -1.50 0.61
N GLY A 130 -13.33 -2.56 1.38
CA GLY A 130 -13.46 -2.54 2.82
C GLY A 130 -12.66 -3.63 3.54
N LEU A 131 -11.43 -3.94 3.10
CA LEU A 131 -10.66 -5.06 3.67
C LEU A 131 -9.82 -4.67 4.89
N THR A 132 -8.72 -3.92 4.69
CA THR A 132 -7.82 -3.48 5.76
C THR A 132 -7.58 -1.99 5.73
N MET A 133 -7.58 -1.34 6.90
CA MET A 133 -7.12 0.04 7.08
C MET A 133 -6.10 0.11 8.22
N GLY A 134 -5.10 0.98 8.09
CA GLY A 134 -4.11 1.26 9.12
C GLY A 134 -4.21 2.71 9.57
N VAL A 135 -4.07 2.96 10.87
CA VAL A 135 -3.95 4.30 11.44
C VAL A 135 -2.72 4.37 12.33
N HIS A 136 -1.83 5.32 12.05
CA HIS A 136 -0.65 5.61 12.87
C HIS A 136 -0.83 6.98 13.51
N SER A 137 -1.09 7.00 14.82
CA SER A 137 -1.24 8.23 15.60
C SER A 137 -1.05 7.94 17.08
N ARG A 138 -0.48 8.92 17.79
CA ARG A 138 -0.38 8.95 19.26
C ARG A 138 -1.57 9.65 19.91
N ILE A 139 -2.48 10.21 19.11
CA ILE A 139 -3.63 10.99 19.59
C ILE A 139 -4.85 10.09 19.58
N ASP A 140 -5.31 9.67 20.76
CA ASP A 140 -6.46 8.77 20.91
C ASP A 140 -7.72 9.29 20.20
N ARG A 141 -7.96 10.61 20.26
CA ARG A 141 -9.10 11.24 19.58
C ARG A 141 -9.04 11.01 18.06
N THR A 142 -7.86 11.09 17.46
CA THR A 142 -7.65 10.82 16.04
C THR A 142 -7.92 9.36 15.72
N VAL A 143 -7.36 8.43 16.51
CA VAL A 143 -7.55 6.98 16.31
C VAL A 143 -9.03 6.62 16.40
N ARG A 144 -9.73 7.08 17.46
CA ARG A 144 -11.17 6.83 17.63
C ARG A 144 -11.98 7.41 16.49
N ARG A 145 -11.67 8.64 16.07
CA ARG A 145 -12.40 9.28 14.97
C ARG A 145 -12.25 8.50 13.66
N VAL A 146 -11.05 8.01 13.34
CA VAL A 146 -10.84 7.15 12.17
C VAL A 146 -11.61 5.84 12.33
N ALA A 147 -11.55 5.21 13.51
CA ALA A 147 -12.26 3.95 13.77
C ALA A 147 -13.79 4.06 13.65
N GLU A 148 -14.38 5.18 14.06
CA GLU A 148 -15.81 5.46 13.91
C GLU A 148 -16.24 5.63 12.44
N LEU A 149 -15.37 6.21 11.61
CA LEU A 149 -15.68 6.54 10.22
C LEU A 149 -15.30 5.43 9.24
N ALA A 150 -14.31 4.61 9.57
CA ALA A 150 -13.77 3.60 8.67
C ALA A 150 -14.80 2.51 8.35
N ARG A 151 -14.94 2.20 7.06
CA ARG A 151 -15.75 1.10 6.54
C ARG A 151 -14.83 -0.01 6.05
N VAL A 152 -14.22 -0.70 7.02
CA VAL A 152 -13.32 -1.83 6.77
C VAL A 152 -13.55 -2.97 7.75
N GLY A 153 -13.29 -4.19 7.31
CA GLY A 153 -13.37 -5.35 8.19
C GLY A 153 -12.22 -5.44 9.19
N ASN A 154 -11.01 -4.98 8.87
CA ASN A 154 -9.84 -5.08 9.76
C ASN A 154 -9.12 -3.73 9.87
N LEU A 155 -9.21 -3.10 11.05
CA LEU A 155 -8.51 -1.85 11.38
C LEU A 155 -7.28 -2.15 12.25
N TYR A 156 -6.13 -1.59 11.88
CA TYR A 156 -4.86 -1.77 12.59
C TYR A 156 -4.32 -0.43 13.10
N VAL A 157 -4.05 -0.34 14.41
CA VAL A 157 -3.54 0.89 15.03
C VAL A 157 -2.05 0.72 15.37
N ASN A 158 -1.21 1.65 14.91
CA ASN A 158 0.23 1.74 15.23
C ASN A 158 1.03 0.44 14.96
N ARG A 159 0.66 -0.31 13.92
CA ARG A 159 1.35 -1.52 13.44
C ARG A 159 1.18 -1.74 11.94
N SER A 160 1.77 -2.80 11.39
CA SER A 160 1.51 -3.26 10.02
C SER A 160 0.08 -3.80 9.86
N MET A 161 -0.45 -3.72 8.63
CA MET A 161 -1.81 -4.14 8.26
C MET A 161 -1.92 -5.59 7.76
N ILE A 162 -0.79 -6.30 7.68
CA ILE A 162 -0.70 -7.67 7.19
C ILE A 162 -0.60 -8.68 8.33
N GLY A 163 -0.84 -9.96 8.01
CA GLY A 163 -0.60 -11.07 8.92
C GLY A 163 -1.63 -11.17 10.04
N ALA A 164 -2.91 -11.09 9.69
CA ALA A 164 -4.00 -11.39 10.62
C ALA A 164 -3.83 -12.82 11.15
N VAL A 165 -3.90 -12.98 12.47
CA VAL A 165 -3.69 -14.26 13.15
C VAL A 165 -5.05 -14.88 13.48
N VAL A 166 -5.24 -16.12 13.03
CA VAL A 166 -6.46 -16.91 13.28
C VAL A 166 -6.80 -16.93 14.77
N GLY A 167 -8.07 -16.72 15.11
CA GLY A 167 -8.55 -16.68 16.50
C GLY A 167 -8.23 -15.40 17.27
N THR A 168 -7.50 -14.45 16.70
CA THR A 168 -7.20 -13.16 17.36
C THR A 168 -7.57 -11.94 16.53
N GLN A 169 -7.38 -11.98 15.20
CA GLN A 169 -7.89 -10.97 14.27
C GLN A 169 -8.71 -11.65 13.16
N PRO A 170 -9.98 -12.06 13.42
CA PRO A 170 -10.84 -12.63 12.39
C PRO A 170 -10.81 -11.78 11.10
N PHE A 171 -10.50 -12.42 9.98
CA PHE A 171 -10.10 -11.72 8.77
C PHE A 171 -11.17 -11.80 7.69
N GLY A 172 -11.46 -10.66 7.07
CA GLY A 172 -12.50 -10.54 6.05
C GLY A 172 -13.02 -9.11 6.00
N GLY A 173 -13.43 -8.66 4.82
CA GLY A 173 -13.89 -7.30 4.57
C GLY A 173 -15.38 -7.19 4.30
N GLU A 174 -15.78 -6.03 3.81
CA GLU A 174 -17.14 -5.71 3.36
C GLU A 174 -17.13 -5.05 1.97
N GLY A 175 -18.31 -4.84 1.39
CA GLY A 175 -18.47 -4.25 0.06
C GLY A 175 -17.83 -5.10 -1.04
N LEU A 176 -17.01 -4.47 -1.89
CA LEU A 176 -16.26 -5.17 -2.94
C LEU A 176 -15.19 -6.13 -2.38
N SER A 177 -14.90 -6.08 -1.08
CA SER A 177 -13.90 -6.92 -0.43
C SER A 177 -14.41 -8.23 0.15
N GLY A 178 -15.73 -8.49 0.13
CA GLY A 178 -16.28 -9.78 0.52
C GLY A 178 -17.69 -9.71 1.10
N THR A 179 -18.30 -10.89 1.24
CA THR A 179 -19.66 -11.09 1.78
C THR A 179 -19.67 -11.42 3.27
N GLY A 180 -18.54 -11.86 3.83
CA GLY A 180 -18.46 -12.51 5.15
C GLY A 180 -19.03 -13.94 5.16
N PRO A 181 -19.06 -14.60 6.34
CA PRO A 181 -18.48 -14.15 7.61
C PRO A 181 -16.94 -14.12 7.57
N LYS A 182 -16.33 -13.49 8.57
CA LYS A 182 -14.87 -13.49 8.73
C LYS A 182 -14.37 -14.91 8.95
N ALA A 183 -13.27 -15.25 8.26
CA ALA A 183 -12.53 -16.48 8.48
C ALA A 183 -11.73 -16.43 9.79
#